data_AF-A0A1T4N5G0-F1
#
_entry.id   AF-A0A1T4N5G0-F1
#
_cell.length_a   1.000
_cell.length_b   1.000
_cell.length_c   1.000
_cell.angle_alpha   90.00
_cell.angle_beta   90.00
_cell.angle_gamma   90.00
#
_symmetry.space_group_name_H-M   'P 1'
#
loop_
_entity.id
_entity.type
_entity.pdbx_description
1 polymer ?
#
loop_
_entity_poly.entity_id
_entity_poly.type
_entity_poly.pdbx_seq_one_letter_code
_entity_poly.pdbx_strand_id
1 'polypeptide(L)'
;MGRIKNTISTLTQKYNDLHALVKKSYADKCEQEEVWQSIRNAILDPNDSSIQANVLDFFETFIEQDIPIAHRDIYIRRDSDMTALETITPLIMSGEIEGPWCMFMTRYDPDGENNRLIFKRNDG
;
A
#
# COMPACT_ATOMS: atom_id res chain seq x y z
N MET A 1 0.72 -15.82 -31.56
CA MET A 1 -0.36 -16.19 -30.63
C MET A 1 0.21 -16.19 -29.22
N GLY A 2 0.13 -15.06 -28.51
CA GLY A 2 0.58 -14.96 -27.13
C GLY A 2 -0.39 -15.71 -26.23
N ARG A 3 0.09 -16.72 -25.50
CA ARG A 3 -0.70 -17.39 -24.46
C ARG A 3 -0.93 -16.37 -23.34
N ILE A 4 -2.14 -15.84 -23.25
CA ILE A 4 -2.63 -15.18 -22.04
C ILE A 4 -2.59 -16.25 -20.95
N LYS A 5 -1.58 -16.22 -20.08
CA LYS A 5 -1.59 -16.98 -18.85
C LYS A 5 -2.62 -16.28 -17.94
N ASN A 6 -3.89 -16.63 -18.09
CA ASN A 6 -4.89 -16.41 -17.04
C ASN A 6 -4.57 -17.40 -15.92
N THR A 7 -3.48 -17.16 -15.20
CA THR A 7 -3.25 -17.83 -13.93
C THR A 7 -4.09 -17.07 -12.93
N ILE A 8 -5.23 -17.65 -12.54
CA ILE A 8 -5.97 -17.17 -11.36
C ILE A 8 -5.00 -17.32 -10.19
N SER A 9 -4.34 -16.22 -9.82
CA SER A 9 -3.44 -16.19 -8.67
C SER A 9 -4.29 -16.38 -7.41
N THR A 10 -3.92 -17.32 -6.55
CA THR A 10 -4.61 -17.50 -5.28
C THR A 10 -4.34 -16.28 -4.40
N LEU A 11 -5.24 -15.99 -3.44
CA LEU A 11 -5.02 -14.90 -2.48
C LEU A 11 -3.67 -14.99 -1.77
N THR A 12 -3.25 -16.22 -1.43
CA THR A 12 -1.94 -16.50 -0.83
C THR A 12 -0.78 -16.17 -1.78
N GLN A 13 -0.92 -16.45 -3.08
CA GLN A 13 0.11 -16.11 -4.06
C GLN A 13 0.22 -14.59 -4.22
N LYS A 14 -0.89 -13.87 -4.44
CA LYS A 14 -0.92 -12.39 -4.47
C LYS A 14 -0.28 -11.77 -3.22
N TYR A 15 -0.58 -12.30 -2.04
CA TYR A 15 0.01 -11.84 -0.78
C TYR A 15 1.53 -12.06 -0.72
N ASN A 16 2.02 -13.21 -1.17
CA ASN A 16 3.46 -13.50 -1.22
C ASN A 16 4.18 -12.64 -2.27
N ASP A 17 3.54 -12.41 -3.42
CA ASP A 17 4.07 -11.55 -4.47
C ASP A 17 4.18 -10.10 -3.99
N LEU A 18 3.18 -9.61 -3.24
CA LEU A 18 3.24 -8.30 -2.59
C LEU A 18 4.38 -8.21 -1.57
N HIS A 19 4.61 -9.27 -0.78
CA HIS A 19 5.75 -9.30 0.16
C HIS A 19 7.09 -9.22 -0.58
N ALA A 20 7.23 -9.95 -1.69
CA ALA A 20 8.42 -9.90 -2.53
C ALA A 20 8.59 -8.51 -3.18
N LEU A 21 7.49 -7.90 -3.63
CA LEU A 21 7.43 -6.55 -4.18
C LEU A 21 7.92 -5.51 -3.16
N VAL A 22 7.50 -5.60 -1.89
CA VAL A 22 8.00 -4.71 -0.83
C VAL A 22 9.52 -4.86 -0.66
N LYS A 23 10.02 -6.10 -0.57
CA LYS A 23 11.47 -6.35 -0.39
C LYS A 23 12.34 -5.77 -1.50
N LYS A 24 11.89 -5.82 -2.74
CA LYS A 24 12.64 -5.24 -3.87
C LYS A 24 12.50 -3.71 -3.95
N SER A 25 11.44 -3.14 -3.38
CA SER A 25 11.12 -1.72 -3.52
C SER A 25 11.90 -0.83 -2.56
N TYR A 26 12.43 -1.38 -1.47
CA TYR A 26 13.20 -0.64 -0.48
C TYR A 26 14.59 -1.25 -0.36
N ALA A 27 15.64 -0.42 -0.31
CA ALA A 27 17.01 -0.90 -0.14
C ALA A 27 17.36 -1.18 1.33
N ASP A 28 16.78 -0.40 2.24
CA ASP A 28 16.98 -0.53 3.68
C ASP A 28 16.11 -1.66 4.26
N LYS A 29 16.72 -2.57 5.01
CA LYS A 29 16.01 -3.73 5.57
C LYS A 29 15.05 -3.38 6.69
N CYS A 30 15.35 -2.36 7.48
CA CYS A 30 14.46 -1.90 8.54
C CYS A 30 13.20 -1.27 7.93
N GLU A 31 13.37 -0.45 6.89
CA GLU A 31 12.27 0.14 6.14
C GLU A 31 11.42 -0.92 5.43
N GLN A 32 12.05 -1.91 4.78
CA GLN A 32 11.35 -3.06 4.18
C GLN A 32 10.41 -3.74 5.18
N GLU A 33 10.91 -4.07 6.37
CA GLU A 33 10.15 -4.78 7.39
C GLU A 33 9.03 -3.91 7.96
N GLU A 34 9.30 -2.62 8.22
CA GLU A 34 8.31 -1.69 8.75
C GLU A 34 7.13 -1.48 7.79
N VAL A 35 7.42 -1.27 6.51
CA VAL A 35 6.41 -1.11 5.46
C VAL A 35 5.63 -2.42 5.29
N TRP A 36 6.34 -3.56 5.26
CA TRP A 36 5.69 -4.85 5.15
C TRP A 36 4.74 -5.12 6.33
N GLN A 37 5.16 -4.86 7.56
CA GLN A 37 4.31 -5.07 8.74
C GLN A 37 3.05 -4.19 8.68
N SER A 38 3.18 -2.94 8.21
CA SER A 38 2.04 -2.05 8.04
C SER A 38 1.03 -2.57 7.00
N ILE A 39 1.52 -2.99 5.83
CA ILE A 39 0.69 -3.58 4.78
C ILE A 39 0.07 -4.90 5.25
N ARG A 40 0.86 -5.76 5.89
CA ARG A 40 0.43 -7.04 6.45
C ARG A 40 -0.69 -6.84 7.46
N ASN A 41 -0.57 -5.89 8.38
CA ASN A 41 -1.60 -5.61 9.38
C ASN A 41 -2.88 -5.04 8.76
N ALA A 42 -2.79 -4.32 7.65
CA ALA A 42 -3.96 -3.85 6.91
C ALA A 42 -4.66 -4.99 6.16
N ILE A 43 -3.89 -5.95 5.62
CA ILE A 43 -4.42 -7.06 4.82
C ILE A 43 -4.93 -8.22 5.69
N LEU A 44 -4.34 -8.47 6.85
CA LEU A 44 -4.77 -9.58 7.70
C LEU A 44 -5.93 -9.16 8.61
N ASP A 45 -6.97 -10.00 8.71
CA ASP A 45 -8.04 -9.80 9.70
C ASP A 45 -7.45 -9.94 11.11
N PRO A 46 -7.71 -8.97 12.02
CA PRO A 46 -7.14 -8.99 13.36
C PRO A 46 -7.64 -10.16 14.23
N ASN A 47 -8.77 -10.78 13.90
CA ASN A 47 -9.40 -11.82 14.71
C ASN A 47 -8.93 -13.23 14.35
N ASP A 48 -8.70 -13.51 13.06
CA ASP A 48 -8.37 -14.86 12.59
C ASP A 48 -7.15 -14.95 11.66
N SER A 49 -6.48 -13.82 11.38
CA SER A 49 -5.33 -13.74 10.47
C SER A 49 -5.62 -14.21 9.03
N SER A 50 -6.89 -14.21 8.61
CA SER A 50 -7.27 -14.43 7.21
C SER A 50 -6.90 -13.23 6.34
N ILE A 51 -6.67 -13.48 5.05
CA ILE A 51 -6.35 -12.43 4.07
C ILE A 51 -7.64 -11.73 3.66
N GLN A 52 -7.71 -10.42 3.92
CA GLN A 52 -8.77 -9.53 3.44
C GLN A 52 -8.55 -9.23 1.95
N ALA A 53 -9.26 -9.97 1.10
CA ALA A 53 -9.13 -9.88 -0.37
C ALA A 53 -9.34 -8.46 -0.89
N ASN A 54 -10.33 -7.73 -0.36
CA ASN A 54 -10.64 -6.35 -0.74
C ASN A 54 -9.48 -5.38 -0.49
N VAL A 55 -8.70 -5.58 0.58
CA VAL A 55 -7.52 -4.74 0.86
C VAL A 55 -6.34 -5.16 -0.01
N LEU A 56 -6.15 -6.47 -0.22
CA LEU A 56 -5.11 -6.99 -1.11
C LEU A 56 -5.30 -6.54 -2.56
N ASP A 57 -6.53 -6.42 -3.03
CA ASP A 57 -6.85 -5.97 -4.39
C ASP A 57 -6.45 -4.51 -4.64
N PHE A 58 -6.28 -3.68 -3.60
CA PHE A 58 -5.68 -2.34 -3.76
C PHE A 58 -4.24 -2.39 -4.29
N PHE A 59 -3.56 -3.53 -4.09
CA PHE A 59 -2.19 -3.74 -4.55
C PHE A 59 -2.11 -4.49 -5.89
N GLU A 60 -3.24 -4.91 -6.46
CA GLU A 60 -3.28 -5.78 -7.64
C GLU A 60 -2.48 -5.19 -8.81
N THR A 61 -2.69 -3.91 -9.13
CA THR A 61 -1.95 -3.24 -10.21
C THR A 61 -0.44 -3.23 -9.97
N PHE A 62 0.00 -3.06 -8.72
CA PHE A 62 1.42 -3.07 -8.40
C PHE A 62 2.03 -4.47 -8.55
N ILE A 63 1.29 -5.51 -8.14
CA ILE A 63 1.72 -6.90 -8.24
C ILE A 63 1.77 -7.34 -9.70
N GLU A 64 0.69 -7.13 -10.46
CA GLU A 64 0.56 -7.59 -11.85
C GLU A 64 1.57 -6.94 -12.79
N GLN A 65 1.89 -5.67 -12.54
CA GLN A 65 2.83 -4.90 -13.36
C GLN A 65 4.24 -4.86 -12.76
N ASP A 66 4.47 -5.56 -11.65
CA ASP A 66 5.74 -5.60 -10.94
C ASP A 66 6.28 -4.19 -10.59
N ILE A 67 5.40 -3.24 -10.29
CA ILE A 67 5.73 -1.81 -10.08
C ILE A 67 6.38 -1.61 -8.70
N PRO A 68 7.63 -1.09 -8.62
CA PRO A 68 8.23 -0.73 -7.35
C PRO A 68 7.39 0.30 -6.59
N ILE A 69 7.30 0.14 -5.27
CA ILE A 69 6.47 0.98 -4.41
C ILE A 69 7.31 1.93 -3.54
N ALA A 70 6.74 3.08 -3.22
CA ALA A 70 7.20 4.00 -2.19
C ALA A 70 6.06 4.25 -1.21
N HIS A 71 6.37 4.87 -0.06
CA HIS A 71 5.36 5.22 0.93
C HIS A 71 5.53 6.65 1.44
N ARG A 72 4.42 7.20 1.92
CA ARG A 72 4.36 8.46 2.67
C ARG A 72 3.39 8.29 3.82
N ASP A 73 3.84 8.61 5.03
CA ASP A 73 3.00 8.64 6.21
C ASP A 73 2.31 9.99 6.37
N ILE A 74 1.04 9.93 6.70
CA ILE A 74 0.14 11.08 6.80
C ILE A 74 -0.56 10.99 8.15
N TYR A 75 -0.24 11.92 9.04
CA TYR A 75 -0.92 12.04 10.31
C TYR A 75 -1.98 13.15 10.22
N ILE A 76 -3.21 12.79 10.53
CA ILE A 76 -4.35 13.72 10.60
C ILE A 76 -4.75 13.86 12.06
N ARG A 77 -4.70 15.07 12.61
CA ARG A 77 -5.19 15.30 13.98
C ARG A 77 -6.70 15.12 14.04
N ARG A 78 -7.23 14.66 15.16
CA ARG A 78 -8.68 14.44 15.33
C ARG A 78 -9.50 15.72 15.19
N ASP A 79 -8.93 16.87 15.55
CA ASP A 79 -9.57 18.19 15.44
C ASP A 79 -9.35 18.86 14.07
N SER A 80 -8.74 18.15 13.11
CA SER A 80 -8.56 18.62 11.75
C SER A 80 -9.88 18.59 10.98
N ASP A 81 -10.19 19.69 10.30
CA ASP A 81 -11.27 19.73 9.30
C ASP A 81 -10.89 19.00 7.99
N MET A 82 -9.62 18.63 7.83
CA MET A 82 -9.10 17.94 6.65
C MET A 82 -9.02 16.43 6.85
N THR A 83 -9.37 15.70 5.80
CA THR A 83 -9.17 14.26 5.66
C THR A 83 -7.76 13.93 5.13
N ALA A 84 -7.36 12.66 5.29
CA ALA A 84 -6.11 12.16 4.70
C ALA A 84 -6.10 12.32 3.17
N LEU A 85 -7.25 12.16 2.51
CA LEU A 85 -7.37 12.29 1.05
C LEU A 85 -7.18 13.75 0.60
N GLU A 86 -7.77 14.70 1.31
CA GLU A 86 -7.58 16.13 1.04
C GLU A 86 -6.12 16.55 1.23
N THR A 87 -5.43 15.93 2.18
CA THR A 87 -4.00 16.19 2.44
C THR A 87 -3.11 15.73 1.28
N ILE A 88 -3.48 14.65 0.57
CA ILE A 88 -2.68 14.13 -0.55
C ILE A 88 -3.12 14.66 -1.92
N THR A 89 -4.31 15.25 -2.02
CA THR A 89 -4.87 15.74 -3.28
C THR A 89 -3.94 16.74 -4.00
N PRO A 90 -3.32 17.73 -3.33
CA PRO A 90 -2.37 18.63 -3.99
C PRO A 90 -1.17 17.90 -4.60
N LEU A 91 -0.67 16.85 -3.95
CA LEU A 91 0.46 16.05 -4.42
C LEU A 91 0.09 15.29 -5.70
N ILE A 92 -1.12 14.71 -5.73
CA ILE A 92 -1.66 14.04 -6.90
C ILE A 92 -1.87 15.04 -8.05
N MET A 93 -2.48 16.19 -7.76
CA MET A 93 -2.76 17.23 -8.78
C MET A 93 -1.49 17.86 -9.35
N SER A 94 -0.43 17.95 -8.56
CA SER A 94 0.86 18.48 -9.00
C SER A 94 1.67 17.49 -9.85
N GLY A 95 1.29 16.21 -9.87
CA GLY A 95 2.04 15.14 -10.53
C GLY A 95 3.18 14.57 -9.68
N GLU A 96 3.35 14.99 -8.42
CA GLU A 96 4.33 14.40 -7.50
C GLU A 96 3.99 12.93 -7.19
N ILE A 97 2.69 12.61 -7.15
CA ILE A 97 2.19 11.25 -6.97
C ILE A 97 1.36 10.86 -8.18
N GLU A 98 1.95 10.02 -9.03
CA GLU A 98 1.26 9.42 -10.18
C GLU A 98 0.69 8.04 -9.81
N GLY A 99 -0.42 7.68 -10.45
CA GLY A 99 -1.02 6.37 -10.28
C GLY A 99 -0.10 5.23 -10.78
N PRO A 100 -0.23 4.00 -10.23
CA PRO A 100 -1.17 3.60 -9.18
C PRO A 100 -0.75 4.07 -7.77
N TRP A 101 -1.76 4.30 -6.91
CA TRP A 101 -1.60 4.58 -5.48
C TRP A 101 -2.77 3.99 -4.68
N CYS A 102 -2.53 3.65 -3.41
CA CYS A 102 -3.55 3.23 -2.46
C CYS A 102 -3.22 3.77 -1.06
N MET A 103 -4.24 4.01 -0.24
CA MET A 103 -4.07 4.55 1.11
C MET A 103 -4.87 3.73 2.10
N PHE A 104 -4.29 3.46 3.26
CA PHE A 104 -4.93 2.74 4.36
C PHE A 104 -4.49 3.29 5.70
N MET A 105 -5.35 3.13 6.71
CA MET A 105 -5.05 3.50 8.09
C MET A 105 -4.09 2.47 8.70
N THR A 106 -2.98 2.92 9.28
CA THR A 106 -2.00 2.04 9.93
C THR A 106 -2.24 1.94 11.43
N ARG A 107 -2.78 3.00 12.05
CA ARG A 107 -3.08 3.03 13.48
C ARG A 107 -4.10 4.11 13.82
N TYR A 108 -5.04 3.75 14.69
CA TYR A 108 -5.88 4.71 15.39
C TYR A 108 -5.13 5.28 16.59
N ASP A 109 -4.94 6.60 16.61
CA ASP A 109 -4.33 7.33 17.72
C ASP A 109 -5.43 8.09 18.48
N PRO A 110 -5.40 8.16 19.83
CA PRO A 110 -6.35 8.99 20.58
C PRO A 110 -6.39 10.45 20.11
N ASP A 111 -5.30 10.97 19.56
CA ASP A 111 -5.17 12.35 19.13
C ASP A 111 -5.30 12.52 17.61
N GLY A 112 -5.45 11.42 16.84
CA GLY A 112 -5.55 11.48 15.39
C GLY A 112 -5.51 10.14 14.66
N GLU A 113 -5.26 10.19 13.36
CA GLU A 113 -5.24 9.03 12.48
C GLU A 113 -3.92 8.98 11.74
N ASN A 114 -3.21 7.85 11.86
CA ASN A 114 -2.05 7.56 11.04
C ASN A 114 -2.50 6.81 9.79
N ASN A 115 -2.27 7.42 8.65
CA ASN A 115 -2.53 6.87 7.33
C ASN A 115 -1.21 6.66 6.61
N ARG A 116 -1.13 5.59 5.83
CA ARG A 116 0.00 5.33 4.94
C ARG A 116 -0.49 5.30 3.51
N LEU A 117 0.09 6.16 2.70
CA LEU A 117 -0.08 6.17 1.26
C LEU A 117 1.03 5.32 0.65
N ILE A 118 0.64 4.32 -0.13
CA ILE A 118 1.53 3.54 -1.00
C ILE A 118 1.31 4.03 -2.42
N PHE A 119 2.39 4.31 -3.13
CA PHE A 119 2.34 4.81 -4.50
C PHE A 119 3.49 4.27 -5.31
N LYS A 120 3.39 4.39 -6.63
CA LYS A 120 4.47 4.02 -7.54
C LYS A 120 5.74 4.79 -7.17
N ARG A 121 6.84 4.06 -6.94
CA ARG A 121 8.16 4.66 -6.80
C ARG A 121 8.59 5.18 -8.17
N ASN A 122 8.80 6.49 -8.25
CA ASN A 122 9.46 7.10 -9.39
C ASN A 122 10.96 6.94 -9.15
N ASP A 123 11.56 5.95 -9.81
CA ASP A 123 13.01 5.92 -9.95
C ASP A 123 13.38 7.13 -10.79
N GLY A 124 14.00 8.14 -10.15
CA GLY A 124 14.46 9.36 -10.81
C GLY A 124 15.50 9.11 -11.88
#